data_AF-A0A7R9SWY0-F1
#
_entry.id   AF-A0A7R9SWY0-F1
#
_cell.length_a   1.000
_cell.length_b   1.000
_cell.length_c   1.000
_cell.angle_alpha   90.00
_cell.angle_beta   90.00
_cell.angle_gamma   90.00
#
_symmetry.space_group_name_H-M   'P 1'
#
loop_
_entity.id
_entity.type
_entity.pdbx_description
1 polymer ?
#
loop_
_entity_poly.entity_id
_entity_poly.type
_entity_poly.pdbx_seq_one_letter_code
_entity_poly.pdbx_strand_id
1 'polypeptide(L)'
;LALASAAPQVLVSPRALAPRVQQWLHTSPPKSLGVESQPPSEATEVSLDQLILGEFRKVLMDEDLCMNDDFFQAGGDSLMAAELLVSLKSRVPNSVVDRLSIKALFACPSPRNLSLFLNEGNIKEKEKQVSLSELLLKPFQQVLLDESLKCTDNFFEAGGDSLMAAELLVSLKAVAPSALLPGLTIRIIFEHPTAQKLADHLSS
;
A
#
# COMPACT_ATOMS: atom_id res chain seq x y z
N LEU A 1 -23.17 -17.35 47.42
CA LEU A 1 -23.19 -15.95 46.96
C LEU A 1 -21.88 -15.29 47.39
N ALA A 2 -20.82 -15.43 46.58
CA ALA A 2 -19.53 -14.82 46.86
C ALA A 2 -19.46 -13.48 46.10
N LEU A 3 -19.67 -12.38 46.82
CA LEU A 3 -19.42 -11.04 46.32
C LEU A 3 -17.90 -10.84 46.27
N ALA A 4 -17.32 -10.83 45.07
CA ALA A 4 -15.93 -10.45 44.88
C ALA A 4 -15.77 -8.97 45.23
N SER A 5 -15.40 -8.69 46.48
CA SER A 5 -15.01 -7.37 46.93
C SER A 5 -13.65 -7.05 46.33
N ALA A 6 -13.64 -6.41 45.16
CA ALA A 6 -12.42 -5.83 44.60
C ALA A 6 -11.96 -4.70 45.53
N ALA A 7 -10.76 -4.84 46.10
CA ALA A 7 -10.16 -3.79 46.91
C ALA A 7 -10.02 -2.50 46.07
N PRO A 8 -10.30 -1.31 46.64
CA PRO A 8 -10.15 -0.07 45.91
C PRO A 8 -8.68 0.14 45.54
N GLN A 9 -8.38 0.13 44.25
CA GLN A 9 -7.05 0.42 43.73
C GLN A 9 -6.96 1.91 43.42
N VAL A 10 -6.02 2.61 44.05
CA VAL A 10 -5.77 4.03 43.79
C VAL A 10 -4.93 4.15 42.53
N LEU A 11 -5.50 4.74 41.49
CA LEU A 11 -4.82 4.95 40.22
C LEU A 11 -4.38 6.41 40.14
N VAL A 12 -3.08 6.65 40.31
CA VAL A 12 -2.49 7.99 40.19
C VAL A 12 -2.18 8.22 38.72
N SER A 13 -2.88 9.15 38.09
CA SER A 13 -2.64 9.54 36.70
C SER A 13 -2.20 10.99 36.61
N PRO A 14 -1.11 11.30 35.87
CA PRO A 14 -0.67 12.67 35.64
C PRO A 14 -1.53 13.43 34.61
N ARG A 15 -2.57 12.81 34.02
CA ARG A 15 -3.45 13.41 33.00
C ARG A 15 -4.93 13.04 33.23
N ALA A 16 -5.84 13.69 32.51
CA ALA A 16 -7.28 13.55 32.67
C ALA A 16 -7.76 12.11 32.40
N LEU A 17 -8.40 11.50 33.41
CA LEU A 17 -8.80 10.09 33.41
C LEU A 17 -10.07 9.80 32.59
N ALA A 18 -10.94 10.81 32.43
CA ALA A 18 -12.29 10.66 31.86
C ALA A 18 -12.35 9.95 30.49
N PRO A 19 -11.53 10.28 29.47
CA PRO A 19 -11.60 9.61 28.17
C PRO A 19 -11.17 8.14 28.22
N ARG A 20 -10.19 7.81 29.07
CA ARG A 20 -9.68 6.43 29.22
C ARG A 20 -10.64 5.53 29.99
N VAL A 21 -11.32 6.06 31.01
CA VAL A 21 -12.32 5.29 31.77
C VAL A 21 -13.47 4.85 30.86
N GLN A 22 -13.91 5.71 29.93
CA GLN A 22 -14.93 5.35 28.93
C GLN A 22 -14.47 4.19 28.04
N GLN A 23 -13.20 4.19 27.62
CA GLN A 23 -12.62 3.13 26.81
C GLN A 23 -12.51 1.79 27.56
N TRP A 24 -12.23 1.83 28.88
CA TRP A 24 -12.18 0.64 29.74
C TRP A 24 -13.55 0.09 30.11
N LEU A 25 -14.58 0.92 30.17
CA LEU A 25 -15.95 0.43 30.38
C LEU A 25 -16.47 -0.38 29.18
N HIS A 26 -15.96 -0.10 27.97
CA HIS A 26 -16.34 -0.80 26.74
C HIS A 26 -15.40 -1.93 26.33
N THR A 27 -14.29 -2.13 27.05
CA THR A 27 -13.32 -3.19 26.77
C THR A 27 -13.20 -4.08 28.02
N SER A 28 -13.45 -5.38 27.87
CA SER A 28 -13.24 -6.31 29.00
C SER A 28 -11.79 -6.22 29.50
N PRO A 29 -11.55 -6.27 30.83
CA PRO A 29 -10.22 -6.09 31.38
C PRO A 29 -9.26 -7.16 30.84
N PRO A 30 -7.99 -6.83 30.57
CA PRO A 30 -7.00 -7.84 30.24
C PRO A 30 -6.91 -8.82 31.43
N LYS A 31 -7.00 -10.13 31.13
CA LYS A 31 -6.78 -11.18 32.12
C LYS A 31 -5.42 -10.96 32.78
N SER A 32 -5.44 -10.95 34.11
CA SER A 32 -4.30 -10.75 35.01
C SER A 32 -3.05 -11.57 34.60
N LEU A 33 -1.92 -10.88 34.61
CA LEU A 33 -0.55 -11.42 34.49
C LEU A 33 -0.35 -12.68 35.36
N GLY A 34 -0.08 -13.80 34.70
CA GLY A 34 0.82 -14.83 35.21
C GLY A 34 2.15 -14.64 34.51
N VAL A 35 3.13 -14.09 35.21
CA VAL A 35 4.50 -13.96 34.71
C VAL A 35 5.17 -15.32 34.86
N GLU A 36 5.29 -16.06 33.75
CA GLU A 36 6.25 -17.15 33.64
C GLU A 36 7.36 -16.70 32.69
N SER A 37 8.54 -16.44 33.25
CA SER A 37 9.73 -16.08 32.49
C SER A 37 10.28 -17.32 31.77
N GLN A 38 10.26 -17.33 30.44
CA GLN A 38 11.03 -18.28 29.63
C GLN A 38 12.27 -17.60 29.03
N PRO A 39 13.43 -18.30 28.98
CA PRO A 39 14.72 -17.73 28.55
C PRO A 39 14.74 -17.42 27.03
N PRO A 40 15.64 -16.53 26.57
CA PRO A 40 15.67 -16.06 25.19
C PRO A 40 16.20 -17.15 24.26
N SER A 41 15.29 -17.83 23.55
CA SER A 41 15.64 -18.72 22.43
C SER A 41 15.48 -17.98 21.12
N GLU A 42 16.52 -18.10 20.29
CA GLU A 42 16.52 -18.01 18.84
C GLU A 42 16.46 -16.62 18.18
N ALA A 43 17.42 -16.42 17.27
CA ALA A 43 17.51 -15.34 16.31
C ALA A 43 16.20 -15.23 15.51
N THR A 44 15.25 -14.48 16.06
CA THR A 44 13.96 -14.26 15.47
C THR A 44 14.13 -13.10 14.50
N GLU A 45 13.89 -13.33 13.21
CA GLU A 45 13.68 -12.25 12.26
C GLU A 45 12.58 -11.34 12.84
N VAL A 46 12.98 -10.20 13.38
CA VAL A 46 12.04 -9.26 13.99
C VAL A 46 11.11 -8.81 12.87
N SER A 47 9.85 -9.23 12.94
CA SER A 47 8.86 -8.87 11.93
C SER A 47 8.76 -7.34 11.85
N LEU A 48 8.49 -6.80 10.67
CA LEU A 48 8.40 -5.35 10.43
C LEU A 48 7.42 -4.67 11.41
N ASP A 49 6.32 -5.34 11.76
CA ASP A 49 5.37 -4.94 12.81
C ASP A 49 6.05 -4.70 14.17
N GLN A 50 6.90 -5.63 14.62
CA GLN A 50 7.59 -5.54 15.90
C GLN A 50 8.70 -4.51 15.89
N LEU A 51 9.39 -4.35 14.75
CA LEU A 51 10.38 -3.28 14.56
C LEU A 51 9.71 -1.91 14.70
N ILE A 52 8.60 -1.69 14.00
CA ILE A 52 7.86 -0.43 14.05
C ILE A 52 7.32 -0.17 15.45
N LEU A 53 6.68 -1.16 16.06
CA LEU A 53 6.18 -1.02 17.43
C LEU A 53 7.31 -0.65 18.40
N GLY A 54 8.47 -1.30 18.29
CA GLY A 54 9.63 -0.99 19.12
C GLY A 54 10.15 0.44 18.94
N GLU A 55 10.14 0.97 17.71
CA GLU A 55 10.53 2.37 17.47
C GLU A 55 9.47 3.36 17.97
N PHE A 56 8.18 3.03 17.89
CA PHE A 56 7.12 3.86 18.47
C PHE A 56 7.27 3.98 19.99
N ARG A 57 7.51 2.85 20.69
CA ARG A 57 7.71 2.84 22.14
C ARG A 57 8.90 3.68 22.58
N LYS A 58 10.02 3.58 21.85
CA LYS A 58 11.22 4.38 22.12
C LYS A 58 10.96 5.87 21.98
N VAL A 59 10.31 6.29 20.91
CA VAL A 59 10.07 7.71 20.64
C VAL A 59 9.01 8.27 21.60
N LEU A 60 7.92 7.54 21.82
CA LEU A 60 6.82 7.98 22.70
C LEU A 60 7.10 7.76 24.19
N MET A 61 8.18 7.04 24.53
CA MET A 61 8.54 6.64 25.90
C MET A 61 7.39 5.94 26.62
N ASP A 62 6.65 5.10 25.88
CA ASP A 62 5.47 4.37 26.35
C ASP A 62 5.60 2.89 26.00
N GLU A 63 5.93 2.06 26.99
CA GLU A 63 6.12 0.62 26.81
C GLU A 63 4.79 -0.16 26.70
N ASP A 64 3.66 0.46 27.10
CA ASP A 64 2.34 -0.16 27.08
C ASP A 64 1.64 -0.02 25.71
N LEU A 65 2.24 0.74 24.78
CA LEU A 65 1.74 0.89 23.42
C LEU A 65 1.52 -0.45 22.73
N CYS A 66 0.36 -0.57 22.11
CA CYS A 66 -0.10 -1.72 21.34
C CYS A 66 -0.01 -1.45 19.83
N MET A 67 -0.06 -2.51 19.02
CA MET A 67 0.08 -2.43 17.56
C MET A 67 -0.97 -1.56 16.85
N ASN A 68 -2.12 -1.31 17.49
CA ASN A 68 -3.22 -0.55 16.90
C ASN A 68 -3.31 0.87 17.45
N ASP A 69 -2.45 1.25 18.40
CA ASP A 69 -2.49 2.57 19.01
C ASP A 69 -2.00 3.62 18.03
N ASP A 70 -2.73 4.73 17.96
CA ASP A 70 -2.42 5.86 17.10
C ASP A 70 -1.31 6.71 17.74
N PHE A 71 -0.25 6.97 16.97
CA PHE A 71 0.92 7.74 17.36
C PHE A 71 0.58 9.12 17.93
N PHE A 72 -0.35 9.83 17.30
CA PHE A 72 -0.72 11.19 17.68
C PHE A 72 -1.68 11.20 18.87
N GLN A 73 -2.56 10.19 18.98
CA GLN A 73 -3.42 10.03 20.16
C GLN A 73 -2.64 9.59 21.40
N ALA A 74 -1.53 8.85 21.21
CA ALA A 74 -0.59 8.51 22.27
C ALA A 74 0.23 9.72 22.77
N GLY A 75 0.13 10.88 22.10
CA GLY A 75 0.81 12.12 22.47
C GLY A 75 2.05 12.42 21.65
N GLY A 76 2.27 11.72 20.54
CA GLY A 76 3.31 12.05 19.57
C GLY A 76 3.02 13.36 18.83
N ASP A 77 4.09 14.07 18.48
CA ASP A 77 4.04 15.31 17.71
C ASP A 77 4.86 15.22 16.40
N SER A 78 4.92 16.31 15.64
CA SER A 78 5.64 16.37 14.38
C SER A 78 7.16 16.18 14.50
N LEU A 79 7.75 16.54 15.65
CA LEU A 79 9.19 16.37 15.89
C LEU A 79 9.49 14.91 16.20
N MET A 80 8.70 14.30 17.09
CA MET A 80 8.76 12.87 17.41
C MET A 80 8.50 12.01 16.17
N ALA A 81 7.54 12.42 15.33
CA ALA A 81 7.28 11.78 14.04
C ALA A 81 8.51 11.82 13.11
N ALA A 82 9.20 12.96 13.05
CA ALA A 82 10.42 13.08 12.25
C ALA A 82 11.54 12.19 12.78
N GLU A 83 11.73 12.15 14.11
CA GLU A 83 12.71 11.28 14.78
C GLU A 83 12.41 9.79 14.53
N LEU A 84 11.16 9.39 14.70
CA LEU A 84 10.66 8.05 14.40
C LEU A 84 10.99 7.65 12.97
N LEU A 85 10.72 8.53 12.00
CA LEU A 85 11.03 8.26 10.59
C LEU A 85 12.53 8.10 10.35
N VAL A 86 13.36 8.92 10.97
CA VAL A 86 14.83 8.79 10.86
C VAL A 86 15.29 7.46 11.44
N SER A 87 14.82 7.08 12.63
CA SER A 87 15.18 5.80 13.25
C SER A 87 14.72 4.60 12.42
N LEU A 88 13.49 4.65 11.90
CA LEU A 88 12.95 3.58 11.04
C LEU A 88 13.74 3.44 9.75
N LYS A 89 14.08 4.54 9.08
CA LYS A 89 14.84 4.52 7.80
C LYS A 89 16.18 3.83 7.90
N SER A 90 16.82 3.84 9.08
CA SER A 90 18.09 3.15 9.31
C SER A 90 17.95 1.65 9.56
N ARG A 91 16.73 1.15 9.80
CA ARG A 91 16.46 -0.21 10.27
C ARG A 91 15.59 -1.04 9.33
N VAL A 92 14.83 -0.39 8.45
CA VAL A 92 13.99 -1.07 7.45
C VAL A 92 14.77 -1.32 6.14
N PRO A 93 14.35 -2.29 5.32
CA PRO A 93 14.94 -2.51 4.00
C PRO A 93 14.86 -1.28 3.09
N ASN A 94 15.89 -1.04 2.27
CA ASN A 94 15.91 0.08 1.32
C ASN A 94 14.68 0.11 0.39
N SER A 95 14.07 -1.04 0.09
CA SER A 95 12.85 -1.14 -0.73
C SER A 95 11.64 -0.43 -0.16
N VAL A 96 11.62 -0.11 1.14
CA VAL A 96 10.48 0.55 1.81
C VAL A 96 10.83 1.94 2.36
N VAL A 97 12.11 2.35 2.33
CA VAL A 97 12.61 3.63 2.87
C VAL A 97 11.96 4.84 2.20
N ASP A 98 11.79 4.82 0.88
CA ASP A 98 11.19 5.93 0.14
C ASP A 98 9.71 6.14 0.47
N ARG A 99 9.07 5.10 1.02
CA ARG A 99 7.66 5.09 1.40
C ARG A 99 7.45 5.61 2.82
N LEU A 100 8.51 5.62 3.64
CA LEU A 100 8.54 6.24 4.95
C LEU A 100 8.60 7.77 4.83
N SER A 101 7.42 8.38 4.84
CA SER A 101 7.22 9.83 4.83
C SER A 101 6.33 10.27 5.99
N ILE A 102 6.42 11.55 6.35
CA ILE A 102 5.52 12.17 7.34
C ILE A 102 4.06 11.98 6.90
N LYS A 103 3.78 12.13 5.60
CA LYS A 103 2.45 11.89 5.04
C LYS A 103 1.95 10.45 5.26
N ALA A 104 2.82 9.45 5.09
CA ALA A 104 2.48 8.05 5.34
C ALA A 104 2.16 7.81 6.81
N LEU A 105 2.93 8.40 7.73
CA LEU A 105 2.66 8.30 9.17
C LEU A 105 1.32 8.94 9.55
N PHE A 106 0.97 10.10 8.99
CA PHE A 106 -0.36 10.71 9.21
C PHE A 106 -1.51 9.87 8.65
N ALA A 107 -1.32 9.22 7.51
CA ALA A 107 -2.34 8.37 6.90
C ALA A 107 -2.49 7.02 7.62
N CYS A 108 -1.39 6.51 8.19
CA CYS A 108 -1.31 5.22 8.87
C CYS A 108 -0.61 5.38 10.22
N PRO A 109 -1.29 6.00 11.21
CA PRO A 109 -0.66 6.43 12.45
C PRO A 109 -0.44 5.33 13.49
N SER A 110 -0.81 4.07 13.21
CA SER A 110 -0.56 2.95 14.11
C SER A 110 0.54 2.02 13.57
N PRO A 111 1.29 1.32 14.44
CA PRO A 111 2.32 0.39 14.01
C PRO A 111 1.83 -0.67 13.01
N ARG A 112 0.65 -1.24 13.23
CA ARG A 112 0.01 -2.21 12.32
C ARG A 112 -0.31 -1.58 10.98
N ASN A 113 -0.96 -0.42 10.96
CA ASN A 113 -1.35 0.21 9.70
C ASN A 113 -0.13 0.68 8.91
N LEU A 114 0.91 1.18 9.59
CA LEU A 114 2.15 1.57 8.96
C LEU A 114 2.88 0.35 8.39
N SER A 115 2.93 -0.76 9.13
CA SER A 115 3.49 -2.02 8.62
C SER A 115 2.72 -2.55 7.41
N LEU A 116 1.39 -2.60 7.50
CA LEU A 116 0.52 -2.97 6.39
C LEU A 116 0.77 -2.07 5.20
N PHE A 117 0.81 -0.75 5.38
CA PHE A 117 1.15 0.18 4.31
C PHE A 117 2.53 -0.14 3.70
N LEU A 118 3.55 -0.38 4.52
CA LEU A 118 4.90 -0.69 4.06
C LEU A 118 5.01 -2.05 3.34
N ASN A 119 4.20 -3.04 3.73
CA ASN A 119 4.10 -4.33 3.03
C ASN A 119 3.19 -4.26 1.78
N GLU A 120 2.10 -3.49 1.85
CA GLU A 120 1.12 -3.24 0.77
C GLU A 120 1.71 -2.41 -0.37
N GLY A 121 2.94 -1.88 -0.24
CA GLY A 121 3.69 -1.37 -1.39
C GLY A 121 3.88 -2.41 -2.49
N ASN A 122 3.72 -3.69 -2.15
CA ASN A 122 3.70 -4.78 -3.11
C ASN A 122 2.32 -5.02 -3.76
N ILE A 123 1.24 -4.43 -3.22
CA ILE A 123 -0.14 -4.63 -3.71
C ILE A 123 -0.69 -3.36 -4.37
N LYS A 124 -0.35 -2.16 -3.88
CA LYS A 124 -0.84 -0.87 -4.45
C LYS A 124 0.03 -0.26 -5.55
N GLU A 125 1.15 -0.90 -5.92
CA GLU A 125 1.93 -0.55 -7.12
C GLU A 125 1.80 -1.57 -8.27
N LYS A 126 1.09 -2.68 -8.06
CA LYS A 126 0.69 -3.59 -9.15
C LYS A 126 -0.50 -3.07 -9.95
N GLU A 127 -1.15 -2.02 -9.48
CA GLU A 127 -2.15 -1.30 -10.24
C GLU A 127 -1.48 -0.15 -11.01
N LYS A 128 -1.22 -0.46 -12.28
CA LYS A 128 -0.80 0.43 -13.38
C LYS A 128 0.68 0.39 -13.82
N GLN A 129 1.34 -0.76 -13.75
CA GLN A 129 2.20 -1.14 -14.87
C GLN A 129 1.32 -1.72 -15.98
N VAL A 130 0.45 -0.87 -16.54
CA VAL A 130 -0.29 -1.22 -17.76
C VAL A 130 0.78 -1.45 -18.80
N SER A 131 0.93 -2.70 -19.21
CA SER A 131 1.83 -3.06 -20.30
C SER A 131 1.45 -2.22 -21.52
N LEU A 132 2.42 -1.86 -22.36
CA LEU A 132 2.15 -1.08 -23.57
C LEU A 132 1.05 -1.76 -24.39
N SER A 133 1.06 -3.10 -24.49
CA SER A 133 0.02 -3.89 -25.16
C SER A 133 -1.38 -3.72 -24.56
N GLU A 134 -1.50 -3.61 -23.24
CA GLU A 134 -2.77 -3.37 -22.55
C GLU A 134 -3.25 -1.91 -22.66
N LEU A 135 -2.32 -0.96 -22.79
CA LEU A 135 -2.65 0.43 -23.13
C LEU A 135 -3.22 0.53 -24.55
N LEU A 136 -2.64 -0.19 -25.51
CA LEU A 136 -3.10 -0.22 -26.90
C LEU A 136 -4.37 -1.05 -27.09
N LEU A 137 -4.63 -2.04 -26.22
CA LEU A 137 -5.83 -2.89 -26.32
C LEU A 137 -7.12 -2.07 -26.22
N LYS A 138 -7.15 -1.02 -25.38
CA LYS A 138 -8.33 -0.17 -25.21
C LYS A 138 -8.80 0.47 -26.52
N PRO A 139 -7.93 1.14 -27.30
CA PRO A 139 -8.28 1.59 -28.66
C PRO A 139 -8.82 0.49 -29.59
N PHE A 140 -8.29 -0.74 -29.53
CA PHE A 140 -8.79 -1.85 -30.35
C PHE A 140 -10.24 -2.20 -29.99
N GLN A 141 -10.50 -2.37 -28.69
CA GLN A 141 -11.84 -2.69 -28.17
C GLN A 141 -12.85 -1.58 -28.48
N GLN A 142 -12.43 -0.32 -28.42
CA GLN A 142 -13.27 0.84 -28.71
C GLN A 142 -13.66 0.94 -30.18
N VAL A 143 -12.72 0.67 -31.10
CA VAL A 143 -12.98 0.75 -32.55
C VAL A 143 -13.80 -0.45 -33.03
N LEU A 144 -13.51 -1.65 -32.51
CA LEU A 144 -14.24 -2.88 -32.87
C LEU A 144 -15.55 -3.06 -32.10
N LEU A 145 -15.81 -2.21 -31.11
CA LEU A 145 -16.97 -2.31 -30.20
C LEU A 145 -17.06 -3.68 -29.51
N ASP A 146 -15.91 -4.27 -29.19
CA ASP A 146 -15.80 -5.60 -28.57
C ASP A 146 -14.86 -5.55 -27.36
N GLU A 147 -15.44 -5.57 -26.16
CA GLU A 147 -14.72 -5.56 -24.89
C GLU A 147 -14.08 -6.92 -24.54
N SER A 148 -14.42 -7.99 -25.27
CA SER A 148 -13.90 -9.34 -25.03
C SER A 148 -12.55 -9.61 -25.70
N LEU A 149 -12.11 -8.70 -26.59
CA LEU A 149 -10.84 -8.79 -27.29
C LEU A 149 -9.65 -8.81 -26.33
N LYS A 150 -8.70 -9.68 -26.64
CA LYS A 150 -7.42 -9.85 -25.95
C LYS A 150 -6.31 -9.18 -26.73
N CYS A 151 -5.18 -8.92 -26.06
CA CYS A 151 -4.01 -8.30 -26.69
C CYS A 151 -3.37 -9.13 -27.82
N THR A 152 -3.67 -10.43 -27.87
CA THR A 152 -3.25 -11.37 -28.91
C THR A 152 -4.16 -11.42 -30.13
N ASP A 153 -5.37 -10.85 -30.03
CA ASP A 153 -6.39 -11.00 -31.06
C ASP A 153 -6.07 -10.08 -32.25
N ASN A 154 -6.21 -10.64 -33.45
CA ASN A 154 -5.92 -9.94 -34.68
C ASN A 154 -7.10 -9.03 -35.05
N PHE A 155 -6.81 -7.74 -35.20
CA PHE A 155 -7.76 -6.69 -35.55
C PHE A 155 -8.62 -7.02 -36.77
N PHE A 156 -8.01 -7.56 -37.83
CA PHE A 156 -8.72 -7.86 -39.08
C PHE A 156 -9.53 -9.16 -38.99
N GLU A 157 -9.08 -10.12 -38.19
CA GLU A 157 -9.85 -11.36 -37.93
C GLU A 157 -11.04 -11.10 -37.01
N ALA A 158 -10.94 -10.09 -36.14
CA ALA A 158 -12.02 -9.60 -35.28
C ALA A 158 -13.06 -8.75 -36.02
N GLY A 159 -12.94 -8.60 -37.35
CA GLY A 159 -13.89 -7.85 -38.17
C GLY A 159 -13.52 -6.40 -38.48
N GLY A 160 -12.29 -5.98 -38.13
CA GLY A 160 -11.78 -4.66 -38.49
C GLY A 160 -11.51 -4.49 -39.98
N ASP A 161 -11.76 -3.29 -40.51
CA ASP A 161 -11.48 -2.92 -41.89
C ASP A 161 -10.50 -1.74 -42.00
N SER A 162 -10.22 -1.29 -43.23
CA SER A 162 -9.29 -0.18 -43.49
C SER A 162 -9.73 1.16 -42.91
N LEU A 163 -11.04 1.41 -42.79
CA LEU A 163 -11.57 2.64 -42.21
C LEU A 163 -11.39 2.60 -40.69
N MET A 164 -11.76 1.47 -40.07
CA MET A 164 -11.52 1.22 -38.66
C MET A 164 -10.03 1.26 -38.30
N ALA A 165 -9.14 0.78 -39.18
CA ALA A 165 -7.69 0.89 -38.96
C ALA A 165 -7.21 2.36 -38.93
N ALA A 166 -7.82 3.25 -39.72
CA ALA A 166 -7.53 4.67 -39.68
C ALA A 166 -8.06 5.33 -38.39
N GLU A 167 -9.25 4.94 -37.94
CA GLU A 167 -9.81 5.38 -36.65
C GLU A 167 -9.00 4.87 -35.46
N LEU A 168 -8.53 3.63 -35.54
CA LEU A 168 -7.63 3.02 -34.57
C LEU A 168 -6.31 3.80 -34.50
N LEU A 169 -5.74 4.19 -35.64
CA LEU A 169 -4.53 5.01 -35.67
C LEU A 169 -4.73 6.33 -34.90
N VAL A 170 -5.85 7.01 -35.09
CA VAL A 170 -6.17 8.26 -34.37
C VAL A 170 -6.31 8.00 -32.86
N SER A 171 -7.03 6.93 -32.49
CA SER A 171 -7.25 6.55 -31.10
C SER A 171 -5.94 6.13 -30.40
N LEU A 172 -5.07 5.39 -31.08
CA LEU A 172 -3.74 5.03 -30.59
C LEU A 172 -2.86 6.26 -30.38
N LYS A 173 -2.88 7.24 -31.30
CA LYS A 173 -2.13 8.51 -31.13
C LYS A 173 -2.58 9.32 -29.91
N ALA A 174 -3.85 9.21 -29.52
CA ALA A 174 -4.38 9.91 -28.36
C ALA A 174 -3.90 9.31 -27.03
N VAL A 175 -3.63 8.01 -26.98
CA VAL A 175 -3.23 7.30 -25.75
C VAL A 175 -1.74 6.99 -25.68
N ALA A 176 -1.05 6.90 -26.83
CA ALA A 176 0.36 6.54 -26.88
C ALA A 176 1.28 7.68 -26.38
N PRO A 177 2.39 7.37 -25.70
CA PRO A 177 3.42 8.34 -25.36
C PRO A 177 3.95 9.07 -26.59
N SER A 178 4.26 10.36 -26.47
CA SER A 178 4.70 11.19 -27.59
C SER A 178 5.95 10.65 -28.31
N ALA A 179 6.81 9.90 -27.62
CA ALA A 179 7.99 9.25 -28.18
C ALA A 179 7.66 8.19 -29.26
N LEU A 180 6.47 7.58 -29.21
CA LEU A 180 6.07 6.50 -30.11
C LEU A 180 5.26 7.00 -31.33
N LEU A 181 4.85 8.27 -31.33
CA LEU A 181 4.06 8.86 -32.41
C LEU A 181 4.75 8.86 -33.79
N PRO A 182 6.07 9.09 -33.92
CA PRO A 182 6.74 9.09 -35.22
C PRO A 182 6.74 7.71 -35.91
N GLY A 183 6.77 6.63 -35.13
CA GLY A 183 6.71 5.26 -35.64
C GLY A 183 5.29 4.78 -35.95
N LEU A 184 4.27 5.47 -35.43
CA LEU A 184 2.88 5.06 -35.52
C LEU A 184 2.23 5.52 -36.84
N THR A 185 2.21 4.60 -37.80
CA THR A 185 1.60 4.77 -39.14
C THR A 185 0.50 3.74 -39.38
N ILE A 186 -0.35 3.93 -40.39
CA ILE A 186 -1.36 2.92 -40.73
C ILE A 186 -0.71 1.60 -41.18
N ARG A 187 0.47 1.68 -41.82
CA ARG A 187 1.22 0.52 -42.31
C ARG A 187 1.59 -0.45 -41.19
N ILE A 188 2.02 0.06 -40.03
CA ILE A 188 2.41 -0.80 -38.91
C ILE A 188 1.21 -1.53 -38.29
N ILE A 189 -0.01 -1.00 -38.42
CA ILE A 189 -1.24 -1.69 -37.98
C ILE A 189 -1.48 -2.92 -38.85
N PHE A 190 -1.21 -2.81 -40.17
CA PHE A 190 -1.27 -3.95 -41.08
C PHE A 190 -0.16 -4.98 -40.82
N GLU A 191 1.07 -4.53 -40.53
CA GLU A 191 2.22 -5.41 -40.27
C GLU A 191 2.12 -6.08 -38.89
N HIS A 192 1.54 -5.39 -37.91
CA HIS A 192 1.39 -5.85 -36.52
C HIS A 192 -0.07 -5.70 -36.05
N PRO A 193 -1.00 -6.54 -36.54
CA PRO A 193 -2.43 -6.35 -36.36
C PRO A 193 -2.97 -6.73 -34.96
N THR A 194 -2.10 -6.92 -33.98
CA THR A 194 -2.46 -7.30 -32.61
C THR A 194 -1.85 -6.27 -31.66
N ALA A 195 -2.55 -5.89 -30.59
CA ALA A 195 -2.04 -4.94 -29.61
C ALA A 195 -0.69 -5.38 -29.01
N GLN A 196 -0.46 -6.68 -28.83
CA GLN A 196 0.82 -7.23 -28.37
C GLN A 196 1.96 -6.99 -29.36
N LYS A 197 1.84 -7.47 -30.63
CA LYS A 197 2.89 -7.28 -31.64
C LYS A 197 3.18 -5.80 -31.92
N LEU A 198 2.16 -4.95 -31.85
CA LEU A 198 2.30 -3.51 -32.07
C LEU A 198 3.07 -2.87 -30.91
N ALA A 199 2.79 -3.28 -29.67
CA ALA A 199 3.57 -2.88 -28.51
C ALA A 199 5.03 -3.33 -28.60
N ASP A 200 5.27 -4.60 -28.95
CA ASP A 200 6.61 -5.16 -29.07
C ASP A 200 7.43 -4.39 -30.12
N HIS A 201 6.82 -4.08 -31.29
CA HIS A 201 7.48 -3.31 -32.35
C HIS A 201 7.82 -1.88 -31.91
N LEU A 202 6.92 -1.20 -31.20
CA LEU A 202 7.14 0.17 -30.72
C LEU A 202 8.14 0.25 -29.56
N SER A 203 8.37 -0.85 -28.86
CA SER A 203 9.34 -0.92 -27.75
C SER A 203 10.77 -1.29 -28.19
N SER A 204 10.95 -1.69 -29.46
CA SER A 204 12.24 -2.04 -30.06
C SER A 204 12.93 -0.85 -30.71
#